data_AF-A0A9X4GRI6-F1
#
_entry.id   AF-A0A9X4GRI6-F1
#
_cell.length_a   1.000
_cell.length_b   1.000
_cell.length_c   1.000
_cell.angle_alpha   90.00
_cell.angle_beta   90.00
_cell.angle_gamma   90.00
#
_symmetry.space_group_name_H-M   'P 1'
#
loop_
_entity.id
_entity.type
_entity.pdbx_description
1 polymer ?
#
loop_
_entity_poly.entity_id
_entity_poly.type
_entity_poly.pdbx_seq_one_letter_code
_entity_poly.pdbx_strand_id
1 'polypeptide(L)'
;MRNFPVPYSNELIYSTIARAGVYQGIVSPKQLLDEVYGNRKVVATLGLPSHLGVIARHLHQTGRYAVQQLIYEHTLFPLYAPFVGKERRDEAIRLMEYQAQGAVHLMLGVAASRVKSDNRFRYCPDCVALQLNRYGEAFWQRDWYLPALPYCPKHGALVFFDRAVDDHRHQFWALGHTELLSDYPKDSLSQLTALAAYIAPLLDAPRAQELSPSLEQWTLFYQRLAQDLGLTKSKHIRHDLVAERVRQTFSDEALEKLDLKLAENKDTCWLKSIFRKHRKAFSYLQHSIVWQALLPKLTVIEALQQASALTEHSITTRPVSQSVQPNSEDLSVKHKDWQQLVHKYQGIKAARQSLEGGVLYAWLYRHDRDWLVHWNQQHQQERLAPAPRVDWNQRDRIAVRQLLRIIKRLDSSLDHPRATSSWLLKQTPNGTSLAKNLQKLPLVALCLKRYSESVEDYQIRRISQAFIKLKQEDVELRRWRLLRSATLSKERITEEAQRFLEMVYGEE
;
A
#
# COMPACT_ATOMS: atom_id res chain seq x y z
N MET A 1 6.86 -18.66 -27.65
CA MET A 1 5.53 -19.27 -27.85
C MET A 1 5.06 -19.04 -29.29
N ARG A 2 4.74 -20.09 -30.05
CA ARG A 2 4.10 -19.94 -31.38
C ARG A 2 2.63 -19.58 -31.19
N ASN A 3 2.04 -18.68 -31.99
CA ASN A 3 0.64 -18.25 -31.88
C ASN A 3 0.23 -17.63 -30.53
N PHE A 4 1.01 -16.68 -30.02
CA PHE A 4 0.59 -15.88 -28.86
C PHE A 4 -0.63 -15.00 -29.24
N PRO A 5 -1.70 -14.97 -28.44
CA PRO A 5 -2.92 -14.23 -28.77
C PRO A 5 -2.68 -12.72 -28.78
N VAL A 6 -3.38 -12.03 -29.69
CA VAL A 6 -3.40 -10.55 -29.72
C VAL A 6 -4.36 -10.05 -28.62
N PRO A 7 -3.94 -9.10 -27.77
CA PRO A 7 -4.81 -8.52 -26.75
C PRO A 7 -6.04 -7.82 -27.36
N TYR A 8 -7.23 -8.05 -26.80
CA TYR A 8 -8.42 -7.27 -27.13
C TYR A 8 -8.36 -5.88 -26.51
N SER A 9 -9.13 -4.95 -27.07
CA SER A 9 -9.31 -3.62 -26.47
C SER A 9 -9.81 -3.75 -25.03
N ASN A 10 -9.19 -3.00 -24.11
CA ASN A 10 -9.48 -3.01 -22.67
C ASN A 10 -9.27 -4.37 -21.97
N GLU A 11 -8.56 -5.32 -22.60
CA GLU A 11 -8.17 -6.58 -21.95
C GLU A 11 -6.93 -6.38 -21.07
N LEU A 12 -6.89 -7.01 -19.89
CA LEU A 12 -5.67 -7.10 -19.09
C LEU A 12 -4.64 -8.02 -19.76
N ILE A 13 -3.36 -7.65 -19.75
CA ILE A 13 -2.30 -8.51 -20.27
C ILE A 13 -2.24 -9.87 -19.55
N TYR A 14 -2.64 -9.90 -18.27
CA TYR A 14 -2.89 -11.13 -17.51
C TYR A 14 -3.85 -12.07 -18.23
N SER A 15 -4.97 -11.54 -18.73
CA SER A 15 -5.99 -12.29 -19.46
C SER A 15 -5.45 -12.83 -20.78
N THR A 16 -4.70 -12.02 -21.53
CA THR A 16 -4.07 -12.46 -22.77
C THR A 16 -3.13 -13.63 -22.55
N ILE A 17 -2.32 -13.59 -21.48
CA ILE A 17 -1.43 -14.71 -21.10
C ILE A 17 -2.23 -15.95 -20.69
N ALA A 18 -3.31 -15.77 -19.94
CA ALA A 18 -4.18 -16.88 -19.54
C ALA A 18 -4.80 -17.58 -20.75
N ARG A 19 -5.30 -16.80 -21.72
CA ARG A 19 -5.84 -17.30 -23.00
C ARG A 19 -4.77 -18.00 -23.83
N ALA A 20 -3.54 -17.50 -23.83
CA ALA A 20 -2.43 -18.17 -24.51
C ALA A 20 -2.24 -19.61 -23.99
N GLY A 21 -2.40 -19.82 -22.68
CA GLY A 21 -2.40 -21.15 -22.09
C GLY A 21 -3.55 -22.03 -22.59
N VAL A 22 -4.77 -21.49 -22.66
CA VAL A 22 -5.95 -22.20 -23.20
C VAL A 22 -5.75 -22.59 -24.66
N TYR A 23 -5.31 -21.66 -25.51
CA TYR A 23 -5.08 -21.89 -26.94
C TYR A 23 -4.08 -23.02 -27.23
N GLN A 24 -3.16 -23.28 -26.30
CA GLN A 24 -2.14 -24.32 -26.44
C GLN A 24 -2.40 -25.57 -25.60
N GLY A 25 -3.55 -25.64 -24.92
CA GLY A 25 -3.87 -26.75 -24.02
C GLY A 25 -2.88 -26.90 -22.85
N ILE A 26 -2.22 -25.81 -22.44
CA ILE A 26 -1.24 -25.84 -21.35
C ILE A 26 -1.98 -25.82 -20.02
N VAL A 27 -1.97 -26.96 -19.33
CA VAL A 27 -2.58 -27.10 -17.99
C VAL A 27 -1.61 -26.79 -16.85
N SER A 28 -0.29 -26.88 -17.09
CA SER A 28 0.73 -26.62 -16.09
C SER A 28 1.11 -25.14 -16.04
N PRO A 29 0.96 -24.46 -14.89
CA PRO A 29 1.35 -23.05 -14.76
C PRO A 29 2.83 -22.83 -15.05
N LYS A 30 3.67 -23.77 -14.62
CA LYS A 30 5.13 -23.66 -14.82
C LYS A 30 5.51 -23.82 -16.30
N GLN A 31 4.82 -24.69 -17.02
CA GLN A 31 5.01 -24.82 -18.46
C GLN A 31 4.59 -23.54 -19.18
N LEU A 32 3.45 -22.93 -18.81
CA LEU A 32 3.02 -21.65 -19.39
C LEU A 32 4.07 -20.56 -19.14
N LEU A 33 4.64 -20.50 -17.94
CA LEU A 33 5.70 -19.55 -17.62
C LEU A 33 7.00 -19.78 -18.42
N ASP A 34 7.34 -21.03 -18.72
CA ASP A 34 8.49 -21.34 -19.59
C ASP A 34 8.24 -20.86 -21.03
N GLU A 35 7.07 -21.18 -21.58
CA GLU A 35 6.71 -20.85 -22.96
C GLU A 35 6.59 -19.34 -23.20
N VAL A 36 6.01 -18.63 -22.23
CA VAL A 36 5.77 -17.19 -22.31
C VAL A 36 7.00 -16.40 -21.87
N TYR A 37 7.61 -16.72 -20.73
CA TYR A 37 8.65 -15.88 -20.14
C TYR A 37 10.05 -16.47 -20.23
N GLY A 38 10.20 -17.77 -20.48
CA GLY A 38 11.44 -18.50 -20.23
C GLY A 38 11.83 -18.49 -18.75
N ASN A 39 10.87 -18.28 -17.84
CA ASN A 39 11.14 -18.07 -16.42
C ASN A 39 9.99 -18.57 -15.52
N ARG A 40 10.20 -19.73 -14.89
CA ARG A 40 9.28 -20.37 -13.94
C ARG A 40 8.98 -19.58 -12.66
N LYS A 41 9.69 -18.48 -12.38
CA LYS A 41 9.54 -17.70 -11.13
C LYS A 41 8.62 -16.49 -11.27
N VAL A 42 8.17 -16.17 -12.48
CA VAL A 42 7.27 -15.03 -12.72
C VAL A 42 5.97 -15.20 -11.93
N VAL A 43 5.53 -14.13 -11.29
CA VAL A 43 4.30 -14.09 -10.49
C VAL A 43 3.17 -13.54 -11.35
N ALA A 44 2.05 -14.25 -11.37
CA ALA A 44 0.85 -13.82 -12.08
C ALA A 44 0.26 -12.60 -11.35
N THR A 45 0.36 -11.42 -11.97
CA THR A 45 -0.04 -10.13 -11.38
C THR A 45 -1.05 -9.45 -12.30
N LEU A 46 -2.22 -9.07 -11.78
CA LEU A 46 -3.26 -8.41 -12.57
C LEU A 46 -2.88 -6.97 -12.95
N GLY A 47 -2.62 -6.12 -11.93
CA GLY A 47 -2.61 -4.67 -12.12
C GLY A 47 -1.33 -4.10 -12.72
N LEU A 48 -0.18 -4.45 -12.14
CA LEU A 48 1.13 -3.87 -12.47
C LEU A 48 2.17 -4.97 -12.67
N PRO A 49 2.03 -5.79 -13.73
CA PRO A 49 2.94 -6.90 -14.00
C PRO A 49 4.33 -6.41 -14.42
N SER A 50 5.31 -7.31 -14.34
CA SER A 50 6.68 -7.12 -14.84
C SER A 50 6.91 -8.00 -16.08
N HIS A 51 8.10 -7.89 -16.67
CA HIS A 51 8.56 -8.67 -17.82
C HIS A 51 7.79 -8.41 -19.11
N LEU A 52 7.22 -7.20 -19.26
CA LEU A 52 6.45 -6.83 -20.45
C LEU A 52 7.31 -6.74 -21.71
N GLY A 53 8.64 -6.55 -21.58
CA GLY A 53 9.57 -6.67 -22.71
C GLY A 53 9.57 -8.06 -23.34
N VAL A 54 9.30 -9.12 -22.57
CA VAL A 54 9.17 -10.48 -23.13
C VAL A 54 7.85 -10.63 -23.90
N ILE A 55 6.77 -10.06 -23.36
CA ILE A 55 5.44 -10.12 -23.99
C ILE A 55 5.42 -9.33 -25.31
N ALA A 56 6.03 -8.14 -25.33
CA ALA A 56 6.18 -7.33 -26.55
C ALA A 56 6.91 -8.10 -27.66
N ARG A 57 7.91 -8.93 -27.32
CA ARG A 57 8.60 -9.78 -28.32
C ARG A 57 7.68 -10.85 -28.92
N HIS A 58 6.73 -11.42 -28.18
CA HIS A 58 5.76 -12.35 -28.80
C HIS A 58 4.83 -11.63 -29.77
N LEU A 59 4.54 -10.34 -29.54
CA LEU A 59 3.64 -9.53 -30.34
C LEU A 59 4.31 -8.75 -31.48
N HIS A 60 5.64 -8.81 -31.61
CA HIS A 60 6.43 -8.00 -32.57
C HIS A 60 5.91 -8.06 -34.02
N GLN A 61 5.46 -9.23 -34.49
CA GLN A 61 4.94 -9.43 -35.85
C GLN A 61 3.65 -8.67 -36.13
N THR A 62 2.92 -8.25 -35.09
CA THR A 62 1.70 -7.44 -35.26
C THR A 62 1.99 -5.99 -35.65
N GLY A 63 3.25 -5.55 -35.57
CA GLY A 63 3.64 -4.14 -35.76
C GLY A 63 3.08 -3.18 -34.70
N ARG A 64 2.47 -3.71 -33.63
CA ARG A 64 1.85 -2.97 -32.53
C ARG A 64 2.35 -3.53 -31.18
N TYR A 65 1.95 -2.90 -30.09
CA TYR A 65 2.20 -3.35 -28.72
C TYR A 65 3.68 -3.30 -28.31
N ALA A 66 4.33 -2.17 -28.61
CA ALA A 66 5.57 -1.82 -27.92
C ALA A 66 5.36 -1.83 -26.40
N VAL A 67 6.42 -2.00 -25.62
CA VAL A 67 6.33 -2.16 -24.16
C VAL A 67 5.50 -1.06 -23.51
N GLN A 68 5.74 0.19 -23.89
CA GLN A 68 5.00 1.34 -23.37
C GLN A 68 3.50 1.27 -23.72
N GLN A 69 3.14 0.85 -24.93
CA GLN A 69 1.74 0.63 -25.32
C GLN A 69 1.11 -0.48 -24.48
N LEU A 70 1.80 -1.61 -24.26
CA LEU A 70 1.30 -2.67 -23.38
C LEU A 70 1.05 -2.18 -21.95
N ILE A 71 1.98 -1.39 -21.41
CA ILE A 71 1.85 -0.80 -20.07
C ILE A 71 0.59 0.06 -19.98
N TYR A 72 0.36 0.95 -20.94
CA TYR A 72 -0.74 1.91 -20.88
C TYR A 72 -2.09 1.34 -21.35
N GLU A 73 -2.11 0.41 -22.30
CA GLU A 73 -3.33 -0.12 -22.92
C GLU A 73 -3.78 -1.47 -22.33
N HIS A 74 -2.90 -2.19 -21.62
CA HIS A 74 -3.18 -3.55 -21.11
C HIS A 74 -2.80 -3.78 -19.65
N THR A 75 -2.55 -2.71 -18.87
CA THR A 75 -2.37 -2.78 -17.41
C THR A 75 -3.17 -1.70 -16.67
N LEU A 76 -3.09 -1.69 -15.34
CA LEU A 76 -3.69 -0.64 -14.50
C LEU A 76 -2.74 0.53 -14.24
N PHE A 77 -1.55 0.56 -14.85
CA PHE A 77 -0.59 1.67 -14.75
C PHE A 77 -1.19 3.07 -15.00
N PRO A 78 -2.13 3.27 -15.94
CA PRO A 78 -2.77 4.58 -16.14
C PRO A 78 -3.45 5.17 -14.89
N LEU A 79 -3.86 4.33 -13.94
CA LEU A 79 -4.48 4.79 -12.67
C LEU A 79 -3.46 5.37 -11.68
N TYR A 80 -2.16 5.20 -11.95
CA TYR A 80 -1.07 5.63 -11.08
C TYR A 80 -0.19 6.69 -11.74
N ALA A 81 0.10 6.54 -13.03
CA ALA A 81 1.05 7.37 -13.78
C ALA A 81 0.85 8.89 -13.62
N PRO A 82 -0.39 9.43 -13.64
CA PRO A 82 -0.59 10.87 -13.52
C PRO A 82 -0.47 11.42 -12.10
N PHE A 83 -0.56 10.55 -11.09
CA PHE A 83 -0.57 10.96 -9.69
C PHE A 83 0.82 10.83 -9.04
N VAL A 84 1.79 10.34 -9.79
CA VAL A 84 3.20 10.26 -9.38
C VAL A 84 4.04 11.23 -10.22
N GLY A 85 5.14 11.72 -9.64
CA GLY A 85 6.06 12.59 -10.39
C GLY A 85 6.71 11.85 -11.57
N LYS A 86 7.07 12.61 -12.62
CA LYS A 86 7.63 12.11 -13.87
C LYS A 86 8.76 11.09 -13.68
N GLU A 87 9.74 11.39 -12.83
CA GLU A 87 10.86 10.47 -12.55
C GLU A 87 10.40 9.11 -12.03
N ARG A 88 9.43 9.08 -11.11
CA ARG A 88 8.89 7.83 -10.56
C ARG A 88 8.05 7.07 -11.58
N ARG A 89 7.32 7.78 -12.43
CA ARG A 89 6.56 7.18 -13.54
C ARG A 89 7.51 6.50 -14.53
N ASP A 90 8.52 7.22 -15.00
CA ASP A 90 9.45 6.73 -16.01
C ASP A 90 10.27 5.53 -15.47
N GLU A 91 10.67 5.60 -14.20
CA GLU A 91 11.29 4.47 -13.51
C GLU A 91 10.34 3.26 -13.35
N ALA A 92 9.06 3.49 -13.05
CA ALA A 92 8.08 2.41 -12.97
C ALA A 92 7.87 1.73 -14.33
N ILE A 93 7.85 2.48 -15.44
CA ILE A 93 7.81 1.94 -16.80
C ILE A 93 9.00 1.01 -17.05
N ARG A 94 10.22 1.46 -16.72
CA ARG A 94 11.44 0.65 -16.82
C ARG A 94 11.33 -0.64 -16.00
N LEU A 95 10.85 -0.57 -14.76
CA LEU A 95 10.70 -1.75 -13.92
C LEU A 95 9.62 -2.73 -14.42
N MET A 96 8.55 -2.24 -15.06
CA MET A 96 7.51 -3.08 -15.68
C MET A 96 7.99 -3.75 -16.96
N GLU A 97 8.86 -3.09 -17.74
CA GLU A 97 9.53 -3.68 -18.90
C GLU A 97 10.38 -4.89 -18.50
N TYR A 98 11.20 -4.71 -17.46
CA TYR A 98 12.15 -5.71 -16.96
C TYR A 98 11.59 -6.42 -15.72
N GLN A 99 12.42 -6.65 -14.70
CA GLN A 99 12.05 -7.37 -13.49
C GLN A 99 11.95 -6.41 -12.31
N ALA A 100 10.77 -6.30 -11.69
CA ALA A 100 10.55 -5.39 -10.57
C ALA A 100 10.67 -6.05 -9.18
N GLN A 101 10.53 -7.39 -9.06
CA GLN A 101 10.42 -8.09 -7.76
C GLN A 101 9.45 -7.41 -6.75
N GLY A 102 8.40 -6.75 -7.24
CA GLY A 102 7.43 -6.00 -6.41
C GLY A 102 7.76 -4.52 -6.18
N ALA A 103 8.92 -4.03 -6.60
CA ALA A 103 9.35 -2.64 -6.43
C ALA A 103 8.37 -1.62 -7.04
N VAL A 104 7.75 -1.93 -8.19
CA VAL A 104 6.75 -1.07 -8.84
C VAL A 104 5.58 -0.74 -7.91
N HIS A 105 5.05 -1.74 -7.18
CA HIS A 105 3.91 -1.54 -6.28
C HIS A 105 4.28 -0.64 -5.10
N LEU A 106 5.49 -0.78 -4.57
CA LEU A 106 6.00 0.08 -3.50
C LEU A 106 6.23 1.51 -4.00
N MET A 107 6.86 1.65 -5.16
CA MET A 107 7.23 2.93 -5.78
C MET A 107 6.01 3.78 -6.14
N LEU A 108 4.99 3.16 -6.71
CA LEU A 108 3.72 3.81 -7.05
C LEU A 108 2.80 3.99 -5.82
N GLY A 109 3.28 3.63 -4.63
CA GLY A 109 2.57 3.85 -3.37
C GLY A 109 1.34 2.96 -3.18
N VAL A 110 1.20 1.87 -3.94
CA VAL A 110 0.05 0.95 -3.86
C VAL A 110 -0.12 0.42 -2.44
N ALA A 111 0.96 -0.02 -1.80
CA ALA A 111 0.93 -0.54 -0.43
C ALA A 111 0.52 0.52 0.62
N ALA A 112 0.98 1.76 0.43
CA ALA A 112 0.69 2.89 1.32
C ALA A 112 -0.64 3.58 1.01
N SER A 113 -1.27 3.25 -0.12
CA SER A 113 -2.54 3.81 -0.56
C SER A 113 -3.66 3.48 0.42
N ARG A 114 -4.57 4.44 0.62
CA ARG A 114 -5.85 4.20 1.31
C ARG A 114 -6.78 3.34 0.45
N VAL A 115 -6.73 3.53 -0.86
CA VAL A 115 -7.48 2.74 -1.84
C VAL A 115 -6.81 1.39 -1.94
N LYS A 116 -7.47 0.36 -1.40
CA LYS A 116 -6.99 -1.03 -1.41
C LYS A 116 -7.49 -1.76 -2.65
N SER A 117 -6.61 -2.53 -3.28
CA SER A 117 -6.99 -3.46 -4.34
C SER A 117 -7.50 -4.76 -3.72
N ASP A 118 -8.61 -5.27 -4.24
CA ASP A 118 -9.06 -6.64 -3.99
C ASP A 118 -8.47 -7.57 -5.05
N ASN A 119 -7.82 -8.65 -4.59
CA ASN A 119 -7.16 -9.65 -5.42
C ASN A 119 -8.12 -10.74 -5.95
N ARG A 120 -9.39 -10.73 -5.52
CA ARG A 120 -10.41 -11.64 -6.05
C ARG A 120 -10.73 -11.31 -7.49
N PHE A 121 -10.92 -12.36 -8.28
CA PHE A 121 -11.43 -12.22 -9.64
C PHE A 121 -12.85 -11.67 -9.59
N ARG A 122 -13.17 -10.84 -10.56
CA ARG A 122 -14.48 -10.22 -10.68
C ARG A 122 -14.81 -9.91 -12.12
N TYR A 123 -16.10 -9.92 -12.42
CA TYR A 123 -16.60 -9.75 -13.78
C TYR A 123 -17.98 -9.09 -13.80
N CYS A 124 -18.33 -8.59 -14.98
CA CYS A 124 -19.66 -8.10 -15.28
C CYS A 124 -20.36 -9.11 -16.21
N PRO A 125 -21.45 -9.77 -15.78
CA PRO A 125 -22.15 -10.77 -16.59
C PRO A 125 -22.59 -10.24 -17.96
N ASP A 126 -23.12 -9.02 -18.04
CA ASP A 126 -23.54 -8.42 -19.32
C ASP A 126 -22.36 -8.14 -20.24
N CYS A 127 -21.24 -7.64 -19.70
CA CYS A 127 -20.03 -7.43 -20.49
C CYS A 127 -19.46 -8.77 -20.98
N VAL A 128 -19.53 -9.84 -20.20
CA VAL A 128 -19.12 -11.17 -20.66
C VAL A 128 -20.05 -11.67 -21.76
N ALA A 129 -21.37 -11.54 -21.60
CA ALA A 129 -22.33 -11.92 -22.64
C ALA A 129 -22.03 -11.19 -23.98
N LEU A 130 -21.72 -9.89 -23.90
CA LEU A 130 -21.28 -9.11 -25.07
C LEU A 130 -19.95 -9.60 -25.65
N GLN A 131 -18.97 -9.96 -24.81
CA GLN A 131 -17.70 -10.52 -25.27
C GLN A 131 -17.91 -11.85 -26.00
N LEU A 132 -18.71 -12.75 -25.43
CA LEU A 132 -19.03 -14.05 -26.03
C LEU A 132 -19.73 -13.90 -27.37
N ASN A 133 -20.72 -13.01 -27.45
CA ASN A 133 -21.44 -12.75 -28.68
C ASN A 133 -20.52 -12.16 -29.77
N ARG A 134 -19.62 -11.24 -29.40
CA ARG A 134 -18.78 -10.51 -30.36
C ARG A 134 -17.51 -11.24 -30.77
N TYR A 135 -16.86 -11.94 -29.84
CA TYR A 135 -15.52 -12.52 -30.02
C TYR A 135 -15.51 -14.05 -29.91
N GLY A 136 -16.59 -14.67 -29.46
CA GLY A 136 -16.65 -16.13 -29.23
C GLY A 136 -15.93 -16.60 -27.97
N GLU A 137 -15.31 -15.70 -27.20
CA GLU A 137 -14.62 -16.02 -25.94
C GLU A 137 -14.66 -14.84 -24.96
N ALA A 138 -14.44 -15.12 -23.68
CA ALA A 138 -14.46 -14.14 -22.60
C ALA A 138 -13.05 -13.79 -22.12
N PHE A 139 -12.89 -12.57 -21.60
CA PHE A 139 -11.59 -12.09 -21.11
C PHE A 139 -11.74 -11.07 -19.97
N TRP A 140 -10.73 -10.99 -19.11
CA TRP A 140 -10.73 -10.04 -17.99
C TRP A 140 -10.50 -8.61 -18.50
N GLN A 141 -11.48 -7.73 -18.30
CA GLN A 141 -11.37 -6.32 -18.66
C GLN A 141 -10.65 -5.50 -17.59
N ARG A 142 -9.92 -4.45 -17.96
CA ARG A 142 -9.16 -3.62 -17.02
C ARG A 142 -10.06 -2.81 -16.09
N ASP A 143 -11.15 -2.27 -16.60
CA ASP A 143 -12.11 -1.44 -15.86
C ASP A 143 -12.92 -2.23 -14.82
N TRP A 144 -12.90 -3.57 -14.86
CA TRP A 144 -13.39 -4.39 -13.75
C TRP A 144 -12.44 -4.33 -12.55
N TYR A 145 -11.16 -4.03 -12.78
CA TYR A 145 -10.12 -4.12 -11.77
C TYR A 145 -9.71 -2.79 -11.14
N LEU A 146 -10.54 -1.74 -11.26
CA LEU A 146 -10.33 -0.47 -10.57
C LEU A 146 -10.16 -0.69 -9.05
N PRO A 147 -9.02 -0.33 -8.44
CA PRO A 147 -8.78 -0.52 -7.00
C PRO A 147 -9.85 0.15 -6.11
N ALA A 148 -10.38 -0.61 -5.13
CA ALA A 148 -11.49 -0.22 -4.25
C ALA A 148 -12.81 0.20 -4.93
N LEU A 149 -12.95 0.07 -6.25
CA LEU A 149 -14.17 0.41 -6.99
C LEU A 149 -14.60 -0.77 -7.88
N PRO A 150 -15.18 -1.84 -7.31
CA PRO A 150 -15.59 -3.03 -8.04
C PRO A 150 -16.92 -2.82 -8.80
N TYR A 151 -16.96 -1.83 -9.68
CA TYR A 151 -18.11 -1.49 -10.52
C TYR A 151 -17.70 -1.47 -11.98
N CYS A 152 -18.48 -2.13 -12.81
CA CYS A 152 -18.47 -1.96 -14.25
C CYS A 152 -18.97 -0.54 -14.58
N PRO A 153 -18.26 0.23 -15.42
CA PRO A 153 -18.69 1.57 -15.83
C PRO A 153 -20.03 1.59 -16.59
N LYS A 154 -20.47 0.44 -17.10
CA LYS A 154 -21.69 0.33 -17.93
C LYS A 154 -22.88 -0.28 -17.20
N HIS A 155 -22.64 -1.30 -16.37
CA HIS A 155 -23.70 -2.16 -15.85
C HIS A 155 -23.77 -2.22 -14.31
N GLY A 156 -22.87 -1.54 -13.60
CA GLY A 156 -22.90 -1.45 -12.13
C GLY A 156 -22.04 -2.48 -11.43
N ALA A 157 -22.44 -2.91 -10.23
CA ALA A 157 -21.61 -3.74 -9.35
C ALA A 157 -21.15 -5.04 -10.01
N LEU A 158 -19.89 -5.41 -9.74
CA LEU A 158 -19.28 -6.63 -10.28
C LEU A 158 -19.59 -7.84 -9.42
N VAL A 159 -19.66 -8.99 -10.07
CA VAL A 159 -19.74 -10.30 -9.41
C VAL A 159 -18.33 -10.75 -9.06
N PHE A 160 -18.16 -11.24 -7.83
CA PHE A 160 -16.88 -11.75 -7.34
C PHE A 160 -16.84 -13.28 -7.42
N PHE A 161 -15.69 -13.81 -7.76
CA PHE A 161 -15.38 -15.23 -7.61
C PHE A 161 -14.87 -15.53 -6.20
N ASP A 162 -15.11 -16.76 -5.75
CA ASP A 162 -14.51 -17.33 -4.52
C ASP A 162 -13.03 -17.73 -4.70
N ARG A 163 -12.35 -17.11 -5.68
CA ARG A 163 -10.93 -17.35 -5.98
C ARG A 163 -10.18 -16.04 -6.07
N ALA A 164 -8.97 -16.03 -5.55
CA ALA A 164 -8.07 -14.89 -5.61
C ALA A 164 -6.78 -15.24 -6.37
N VAL A 165 -6.13 -14.20 -6.92
CA VAL A 165 -4.90 -14.36 -7.71
C VAL A 165 -3.74 -14.93 -6.86
N ASP A 166 -3.72 -14.60 -5.57
CA ASP A 166 -2.70 -15.00 -4.62
C ASP A 166 -2.83 -16.46 -4.13
N ASP A 167 -3.98 -17.10 -4.29
CA ASP A 167 -4.19 -18.53 -3.98
C ASP A 167 -3.15 -19.41 -4.71
N HIS A 168 -2.86 -19.05 -5.96
CA HIS A 168 -1.83 -19.68 -6.78
C HIS A 168 -1.01 -18.64 -7.53
N ARG A 169 -0.02 -18.05 -6.85
CA ARG A 169 0.82 -16.93 -7.36
C ARG A 169 1.48 -17.07 -8.74
N HIS A 170 1.48 -18.26 -9.35
CA HIS A 170 2.07 -18.53 -10.68
C HIS A 170 1.02 -18.91 -11.73
N GLN A 171 -0.24 -19.03 -11.33
CA GLN A 171 -1.35 -19.46 -12.16
C GLN A 171 -1.96 -18.25 -12.87
N PHE A 172 -2.10 -18.37 -14.18
CA PHE A 172 -2.92 -17.49 -15.00
C PHE A 172 -4.26 -18.16 -15.23
N TRP A 173 -5.34 -17.57 -14.71
CA TRP A 173 -6.70 -18.08 -14.84
C TRP A 173 -7.40 -17.41 -16.02
N ALA A 174 -7.82 -18.20 -17.00
CA ALA A 174 -8.66 -17.70 -18.08
C ALA A 174 -10.11 -17.63 -17.61
N LEU A 175 -10.87 -16.66 -18.11
CA LEU A 175 -12.30 -16.53 -17.82
C LEU A 175 -13.09 -17.56 -18.64
N GLY A 176 -13.70 -18.55 -18.00
CA GLY A 176 -14.40 -19.64 -18.67
C GLY A 176 -15.87 -19.34 -19.00
N HIS A 177 -16.41 -20.06 -19.98
CA HIS A 177 -17.84 -19.95 -20.39
C HIS A 177 -18.81 -20.51 -19.34
N THR A 178 -18.40 -21.53 -18.59
CA THR A 178 -19.26 -22.25 -17.62
C THR A 178 -19.45 -21.52 -16.29
N GLU A 179 -18.73 -20.41 -16.09
CA GLU A 179 -18.73 -19.64 -14.85
C GLU A 179 -19.80 -18.52 -14.81
N LEU A 180 -20.78 -18.54 -15.74
CA LEU A 180 -21.61 -17.38 -16.09
C LEU A 180 -23.07 -17.43 -15.60
N LEU A 181 -23.39 -18.30 -14.65
CA LEU A 181 -24.77 -18.48 -14.19
C LEU A 181 -24.95 -17.92 -12.78
N SER A 182 -25.43 -16.68 -12.68
CA SER A 182 -26.09 -16.19 -11.46
C SER A 182 -27.00 -15.00 -11.78
N ASP A 183 -28.21 -15.01 -11.22
CA ASP A 183 -28.88 -13.75 -10.89
C ASP A 183 -27.95 -12.98 -9.95
N TYR A 184 -27.46 -11.83 -10.40
CA TYR A 184 -26.54 -11.02 -9.62
C TYR A 184 -27.26 -9.78 -9.08
N PRO A 185 -26.96 -9.38 -7.83
CA PRO A 185 -27.62 -8.24 -7.24
C PRO A 185 -27.30 -6.98 -8.02
N LYS A 186 -28.34 -6.30 -8.53
CA LYS A 186 -28.23 -4.94 -9.00
C LYS A 186 -28.03 -4.05 -7.78
N ASP A 187 -26.79 -3.65 -7.52
CA ASP A 187 -26.49 -2.69 -6.46
C ASP A 187 -27.20 -1.36 -6.74
N SER A 188 -27.79 -0.77 -5.69
CA SER A 188 -28.58 0.46 -5.75
C SER A 188 -27.73 1.73 -5.83
N LEU A 189 -26.40 1.64 -5.61
CA LEU A 189 -25.50 2.80 -5.60
C LEU A 189 -25.08 3.26 -7.01
N SER A 190 -26.04 3.83 -7.76
CA SER A 190 -25.81 4.39 -9.11
C SER A 190 -24.65 5.40 -9.19
N GLN A 191 -24.39 6.15 -8.11
CA GLN A 191 -23.26 7.08 -8.00
C GLN A 191 -21.89 6.40 -8.13
N LEU A 192 -21.74 5.13 -7.72
CA LEU A 192 -20.48 4.38 -7.87
C LEU A 192 -20.29 3.87 -9.31
N THR A 193 -21.38 3.49 -9.98
CA THR A 193 -21.37 3.21 -11.42
C THR A 193 -20.98 4.46 -12.21
N ALA A 194 -21.54 5.62 -11.85
CA ALA A 194 -21.20 6.90 -12.49
C ALA A 194 -19.74 7.29 -12.25
N LEU A 195 -19.19 7.01 -11.06
CA LEU A 195 -17.78 7.21 -10.75
C LEU A 195 -16.87 6.28 -11.56
N ALA A 196 -17.23 5.01 -11.73
CA ALA A 196 -16.50 4.09 -12.58
C ALA A 196 -16.50 4.55 -14.05
N ALA A 197 -17.65 5.00 -14.57
CA ALA A 197 -17.76 5.57 -15.90
C ALA A 197 -16.92 6.83 -16.08
N TYR A 198 -16.86 7.69 -15.07
CA TYR A 198 -16.04 8.89 -15.05
C TYR A 198 -14.53 8.59 -15.11
N ILE A 199 -14.11 7.50 -14.47
CA ILE A 199 -12.70 7.11 -14.36
C ILE A 199 -12.23 6.27 -15.56
N ALA A 200 -13.11 5.49 -16.18
CA ALA A 200 -12.77 4.57 -17.27
C ALA A 200 -11.95 5.21 -18.43
N PRO A 201 -12.22 6.45 -18.88
CA PRO A 201 -11.39 7.12 -19.90
C PRO A 201 -9.92 7.25 -19.53
N LEU A 202 -9.58 7.24 -18.23
CA LEU A 202 -8.19 7.26 -17.78
C LEU A 202 -7.41 6.01 -18.22
N LEU A 203 -8.07 4.88 -18.43
CA LEU A 203 -7.46 3.65 -18.96
C LEU A 203 -7.28 3.69 -20.49
N ASP A 204 -8.10 4.46 -21.21
CA ASP A 204 -8.21 4.42 -22.68
C ASP A 204 -7.57 5.64 -23.39
N ALA A 205 -6.95 6.57 -22.66
CA ALA A 205 -6.40 7.82 -23.20
C ALA A 205 -4.87 7.97 -23.04
N PRO A 206 -4.02 7.29 -23.85
CA PRO A 206 -2.56 7.29 -23.73
C PRO A 206 -1.90 8.67 -23.61
N ARG A 207 -2.38 9.65 -24.37
CA ARG A 207 -1.83 11.02 -24.37
C ARG A 207 -2.08 11.77 -23.06
N ALA A 208 -3.19 11.51 -22.38
CA ALA A 208 -3.47 12.07 -21.06
C ALA A 208 -2.66 11.39 -19.96
N GLN A 209 -2.11 10.21 -20.24
CA GLN A 209 -1.37 9.37 -19.29
C GLN A 209 0.14 9.68 -19.26
N GLU A 210 0.63 10.51 -20.20
CA GLU A 210 1.95 11.16 -20.14
C GLU A 210 1.97 12.43 -19.28
N LEU A 211 0.81 12.88 -18.80
CA LEU A 211 0.72 13.95 -17.82
C LEU A 211 1.18 13.41 -16.46
N SER A 212 2.03 14.16 -15.78
CA SER A 212 2.45 13.85 -14.41
C SER A 212 2.57 15.13 -13.58
N PRO A 213 1.44 15.75 -13.19
CA PRO A 213 1.47 16.95 -12.37
C PRO A 213 2.31 16.76 -11.11
N SER A 214 3.13 17.77 -10.80
CA SER A 214 3.92 17.80 -9.57
C SER A 214 3.02 17.99 -8.34
N LEU A 215 3.55 17.71 -7.14
CA LEU A 215 2.82 17.97 -5.90
C LEU A 215 2.46 19.46 -5.74
N GLU A 216 3.30 20.35 -6.29
CA GLU A 216 3.02 21.78 -6.29
C GLU A 216 1.88 22.13 -7.23
N GLN A 217 1.88 21.57 -8.45
CA GLN A 217 0.78 21.73 -9.39
C GLN A 217 -0.54 21.25 -8.79
N TRP A 218 -0.54 20.10 -8.11
CA TRP A 218 -1.71 19.64 -7.35
C TRP A 218 -2.12 20.59 -6.23
N THR A 219 -1.16 21.15 -5.49
CA THR A 219 -1.45 22.15 -4.44
C THR A 219 -2.13 23.38 -5.03
N LEU A 220 -1.60 23.91 -6.13
CA LEU A 220 -2.17 25.08 -6.82
C LEU A 220 -3.56 24.76 -7.40
N PHE A 221 -3.74 23.59 -7.98
CA PHE A 221 -5.01 23.14 -8.54
C PHE A 221 -6.12 23.16 -7.49
N TYR A 222 -5.90 22.51 -6.35
CA TYR A 222 -6.92 22.45 -5.29
C TYR A 222 -7.15 23.79 -4.58
N GLN A 223 -6.12 24.64 -4.50
CA GLN A 223 -6.27 26.01 -3.99
C GLN A 223 -7.16 26.86 -4.91
N ARG A 224 -6.91 26.83 -6.23
CA ARG A 224 -7.74 27.52 -7.23
C ARG A 224 -9.15 26.98 -7.24
N LEU A 225 -9.31 25.65 -7.26
CA LEU A 225 -10.61 24.99 -7.19
C LEU A 225 -11.45 25.47 -6.01
N ALA A 226 -10.84 25.58 -4.82
CA ALA A 226 -11.56 26.09 -3.65
C ALA A 226 -11.91 27.58 -3.78
N GLN A 227 -11.04 28.40 -4.36
CA GLN A 227 -11.27 29.84 -4.57
C GLN A 227 -12.37 30.08 -5.61
N ASP A 228 -12.29 29.44 -6.77
CA ASP A 228 -13.21 29.61 -7.90
C ASP A 228 -14.64 29.20 -7.54
N LEU A 229 -14.78 28.22 -6.64
CA LEU A 229 -16.08 27.77 -6.13
C LEU A 229 -16.56 28.51 -4.87
N GLY A 230 -15.83 29.54 -4.43
CA GLY A 230 -16.19 30.32 -3.24
C GLY A 230 -16.11 29.53 -1.93
N LEU A 231 -15.36 28.41 -1.90
CA LEU A 231 -15.19 27.53 -0.75
C LEU A 231 -14.06 28.02 0.18
N THR A 232 -13.80 29.33 0.21
CA THR A 232 -12.75 29.94 1.01
C THR A 232 -13.29 31.07 1.88
N LYS A 233 -12.75 31.20 3.09
CA LYS A 233 -12.87 32.40 3.92
C LYS A 233 -11.51 33.08 3.95
N SER A 234 -11.36 34.18 3.19
CA SER A 234 -10.06 34.82 2.95
C SER A 234 -9.04 33.80 2.41
N LYS A 235 -7.89 33.61 3.05
CA LYS A 235 -6.85 32.65 2.64
C LYS A 235 -7.07 31.21 3.12
N HIS A 236 -8.20 30.91 3.76
CA HIS A 236 -8.45 29.59 4.37
C HIS A 236 -9.60 28.85 3.71
N ILE A 237 -9.39 27.57 3.41
CA ILE A 237 -10.39 26.71 2.77
C ILE A 237 -11.42 26.27 3.80
N ARG A 238 -12.70 26.40 3.46
CA ARG A 238 -13.86 25.95 4.25
C ARG A 238 -14.09 24.47 4.01
N HIS A 239 -13.33 23.64 4.73
CA HIS A 239 -13.37 22.19 4.58
C HIS A 239 -14.74 21.56 4.91
N ASP A 240 -15.53 22.21 5.74
CA ASP A 240 -16.92 21.85 6.04
C ASP A 240 -17.81 21.95 4.78
N LEU A 241 -17.71 23.05 4.03
CA LEU A 241 -18.47 23.23 2.77
C LEU A 241 -18.00 22.27 1.68
N VAL A 242 -16.69 21.97 1.62
CA VAL A 242 -16.15 20.95 0.71
C VAL A 242 -16.76 19.57 1.02
N ALA A 243 -16.82 19.19 2.30
CA ALA A 243 -17.40 17.92 2.71
C ALA A 243 -18.90 17.85 2.41
N GLU A 244 -19.63 18.94 2.64
CA GLU A 244 -21.05 19.05 2.27
C GLU A 244 -21.28 18.81 0.78
N ARG A 245 -20.51 19.47 -0.10
CA ARG A 245 -20.61 19.28 -1.56
C ARG A 245 -20.29 17.84 -1.98
N VAL A 246 -19.28 17.21 -1.38
CA VAL A 246 -18.98 15.80 -1.65
C VAL A 246 -20.15 14.90 -1.25
N ARG A 247 -20.80 15.15 -0.11
CA ARG A 247 -21.97 14.39 0.34
C ARG A 247 -23.22 14.57 -0.51
N GLN A 248 -23.37 15.71 -1.18
CA GLN A 248 -24.45 15.93 -2.15
C GLN A 248 -24.34 15.01 -3.37
N THR A 249 -23.12 14.54 -3.70
CA THR A 249 -22.87 13.64 -4.84
C THR A 249 -22.66 12.19 -4.40
N PHE A 250 -22.05 11.97 -3.23
CA PHE A 250 -21.74 10.65 -2.71
C PHE A 250 -22.30 10.47 -1.31
N SER A 251 -23.29 9.61 -1.18
CA SER A 251 -23.79 9.16 0.13
C SER A 251 -22.67 8.60 1.03
N ASP A 252 -22.84 8.75 2.35
CA ASP A 252 -21.89 8.20 3.33
C ASP A 252 -21.70 6.68 3.17
N GLU A 253 -22.76 5.95 2.78
CA GLU A 253 -22.70 4.51 2.49
C GLU A 253 -21.69 4.19 1.38
N ALA A 254 -21.70 4.95 0.28
CA ALA A 254 -20.75 4.69 -0.80
C ALA A 254 -19.33 5.08 -0.42
N LEU A 255 -19.15 6.20 0.29
CA LEU A 255 -17.83 6.58 0.79
C LEU A 255 -17.28 5.54 1.76
N GLU A 256 -18.14 4.88 2.54
CA GLU A 256 -17.78 3.75 3.40
C GLU A 256 -17.41 2.51 2.59
N LYS A 257 -18.18 2.14 1.54
CA LYS A 257 -17.83 1.04 0.62
C LYS A 257 -16.46 1.24 -0.06
N LEU A 258 -16.05 2.49 -0.31
CA LEU A 258 -14.75 2.83 -0.90
C LEU A 258 -13.60 2.95 0.14
N ASP A 259 -13.85 2.76 1.44
CA ASP A 259 -12.92 3.05 2.55
C ASP A 259 -12.41 4.52 2.58
N LEU A 260 -13.28 5.43 2.14
CA LEU A 260 -13.04 6.87 2.00
C LEU A 260 -14.01 7.72 2.83
N LYS A 261 -14.51 7.18 3.95
CA LYS A 261 -15.36 7.89 4.92
C LYS A 261 -14.76 9.24 5.36
N LEU A 262 -15.62 10.26 5.46
CA LEU A 262 -15.22 11.61 5.83
C LEU A 262 -15.16 11.76 7.36
N ALA A 263 -13.96 11.67 7.92
CA ALA A 263 -13.72 11.92 9.35
C ALA A 263 -13.48 13.40 9.64
N GLU A 264 -14.49 14.25 9.43
CA GLU A 264 -14.35 15.72 9.48
C GLU A 264 -13.75 16.26 10.78
N ASN A 265 -14.01 15.61 11.91
CA ASN A 265 -13.46 16.04 13.21
C ASN A 265 -11.96 15.77 13.35
N LYS A 266 -11.34 15.05 12.41
CA LYS A 266 -9.91 14.71 12.43
C LYS A 266 -9.14 15.50 11.38
N ASP A 267 -7.99 16.06 11.78
CA ASP A 267 -7.05 16.69 10.84
C ASP A 267 -6.43 15.70 9.84
N THR A 268 -6.47 14.41 10.14
CA THR A 268 -6.01 13.33 9.26
C THR A 268 -7.04 12.93 8.20
N CYS A 269 -8.21 13.59 8.16
CA CYS A 269 -9.19 13.39 7.10
C CYS A 269 -8.55 13.59 5.72
N TRP A 270 -8.76 12.63 4.83
CA TRP A 270 -8.13 12.66 3.50
C TRP A 270 -8.66 13.83 2.66
N LEU A 271 -9.96 14.14 2.77
CA LEU A 271 -10.59 15.24 2.05
C LEU A 271 -10.07 16.61 2.54
N LYS A 272 -9.75 16.74 3.83
CA LYS A 272 -9.02 17.93 4.31
C LYS A 272 -7.61 17.99 3.77
N SER A 273 -6.94 16.84 3.74
CA SER A 273 -5.53 16.73 3.35
C SER A 273 -5.29 17.05 1.87
N ILE A 274 -6.20 16.66 0.98
CA ILE A 274 -6.07 16.91 -0.47
C ILE A 274 -6.22 18.40 -0.83
N PHE A 275 -6.93 19.19 -0.02
CA PHE A 275 -7.01 20.65 -0.20
C PHE A 275 -5.86 21.43 0.47
N ARG A 276 -4.97 20.75 1.20
CA ARG A 276 -3.78 21.35 1.82
C ARG A 276 -2.58 21.23 0.89
N LYS A 277 -1.42 21.77 1.32
CA LYS A 277 -0.15 21.57 0.62
C LYS A 277 0.12 20.07 0.45
N HIS A 278 0.21 19.62 -0.79
CA HIS A 278 0.50 18.23 -1.11
C HIS A 278 1.94 17.93 -0.72
N ARG A 279 2.10 16.99 0.21
CA ARG A 279 3.40 16.45 0.64
C ARG A 279 3.60 15.00 0.19
N LYS A 280 2.56 14.43 -0.43
CA LYS A 280 2.48 13.07 -0.97
C LYS A 280 1.44 13.02 -2.08
N ALA A 281 1.51 11.97 -2.90
CA ALA A 281 0.48 11.65 -3.87
C ALA A 281 -0.83 11.22 -3.18
N PHE A 282 -1.95 11.56 -3.81
CA PHE A 282 -3.28 11.01 -3.50
C PHE A 282 -3.68 10.05 -4.63
N SER A 283 -4.57 9.11 -4.36
CA SER A 283 -4.97 8.12 -5.35
C SER A 283 -5.93 8.72 -6.39
N TYR A 284 -6.02 8.08 -7.55
CA TYR A 284 -6.98 8.44 -8.60
C TYR A 284 -8.42 8.56 -8.06
N LEU A 285 -8.81 7.69 -7.13
CA LEU A 285 -10.17 7.67 -6.57
C LEU A 285 -10.44 8.90 -5.69
N GLN A 286 -9.46 9.31 -4.87
CA GLN A 286 -9.59 10.50 -4.03
C GLN A 286 -9.72 11.77 -4.88
N HIS A 287 -8.93 11.87 -5.94
CA HIS A 287 -9.04 12.95 -6.91
C HIS A 287 -10.40 12.94 -7.62
N SER A 288 -10.81 11.77 -8.13
CA SER A 288 -12.04 11.61 -8.92
C SER A 288 -13.31 11.92 -8.13
N ILE A 289 -13.37 11.52 -6.86
CA ILE A 289 -14.50 11.88 -5.97
C ILE A 289 -14.63 13.39 -5.86
N VAL A 290 -13.52 14.11 -5.66
CA VAL A 290 -13.58 15.57 -5.55
C VAL A 290 -13.96 16.22 -6.88
N TRP A 291 -13.38 15.76 -8.00
CA TRP A 291 -13.68 16.32 -9.31
C TRP A 291 -15.12 16.09 -9.72
N GLN A 292 -15.65 14.88 -9.55
CA GLN A 292 -17.04 14.59 -9.89
C GLN A 292 -18.03 15.37 -9.00
N ALA A 293 -17.70 15.59 -7.73
CA ALA A 293 -18.55 16.37 -6.82
C ALA A 293 -18.50 17.89 -7.05
N LEU A 294 -17.31 18.44 -7.35
CA LEU A 294 -17.10 19.89 -7.43
C LEU A 294 -17.08 20.43 -8.86
N LEU A 295 -16.74 19.60 -9.83
CA LEU A 295 -16.60 19.93 -11.25
C LEU A 295 -17.36 18.90 -12.12
N PRO A 296 -18.68 18.72 -11.94
CA PRO A 296 -19.44 17.63 -12.56
C PRO A 296 -19.46 17.64 -14.10
N LYS A 297 -19.10 18.77 -14.72
CA LYS A 297 -19.01 18.92 -16.18
C LYS A 297 -17.62 18.66 -16.75
N LEU A 298 -16.59 18.58 -15.90
CA LEU A 298 -15.21 18.40 -16.31
C LEU A 298 -14.89 16.92 -16.35
N THR A 299 -14.25 16.45 -17.42
CA THR A 299 -13.80 15.06 -17.52
C THR A 299 -12.52 14.82 -16.72
N VAL A 300 -12.23 13.55 -16.39
CA VAL A 300 -10.99 13.15 -15.68
C VAL A 300 -9.73 13.60 -16.43
N ILE A 301 -9.77 13.61 -17.77
CA ILE A 301 -8.66 13.99 -18.63
C ILE A 301 -8.43 15.50 -18.61
N GLU A 302 -9.51 16.28 -18.73
CA GLU A 302 -9.41 17.74 -18.67
C GLU A 302 -8.93 18.22 -17.30
N ALA A 303 -9.36 17.57 -16.20
CA ALA A 303 -8.85 17.86 -14.86
C ALA A 303 -7.33 17.66 -14.76
N LEU A 304 -6.80 16.57 -15.35
CA LEU A 304 -5.37 16.30 -15.41
C LEU A 304 -4.63 17.32 -16.27
N GLN A 305 -5.19 17.72 -17.40
CA GLN A 305 -4.61 18.75 -18.27
C GLN A 305 -4.55 20.10 -17.57
N GLN A 306 -5.63 20.50 -16.89
CA GLN A 306 -5.68 21.74 -16.11
C GLN A 306 -4.63 21.74 -15.00
N ALA A 307 -4.52 20.64 -14.23
CA ALA A 307 -3.49 20.53 -13.19
C ALA A 307 -2.07 20.59 -13.78
N SER A 308 -1.82 19.92 -14.91
CA SER A 308 -0.51 19.89 -15.57
C SER A 308 -0.10 21.23 -16.18
N ALA A 309 -1.08 22.05 -16.57
CA ALA A 309 -0.83 23.37 -17.17
C ALA A 309 -0.47 24.45 -16.13
N LEU A 310 -0.59 24.16 -14.83
CA LEU A 310 -0.23 25.11 -13.79
C LEU A 310 1.29 25.24 -13.69
N THR A 311 1.82 26.45 -13.87
CA THR A 311 3.23 26.79 -13.60
C THR A 311 3.29 27.95 -12.62
N GLU A 312 4.40 28.10 -11.89
CA GLU A 312 4.62 29.13 -10.85
C GLU A 312 4.23 30.56 -11.30
N HIS A 313 4.35 30.86 -12.59
CA HIS A 313 4.07 32.19 -13.16
C HIS A 313 2.59 32.55 -13.31
N SER A 314 1.65 31.65 -13.04
CA SER A 314 0.22 31.94 -13.19
C SER A 314 -0.43 32.56 -11.94
N ILE A 315 0.35 32.98 -10.94
CA ILE A 315 -0.12 33.86 -9.87
C ILE A 315 0.30 35.28 -10.24
N THR A 316 -0.53 36.00 -10.99
CA THR A 316 -0.57 37.46 -10.88
C THR A 316 -1.05 37.77 -9.46
N THR A 317 -0.11 37.78 -8.51
CA THR A 317 -0.30 38.54 -7.29
C THR A 317 -0.47 39.97 -7.75
N ARG A 318 -1.72 40.48 -7.74
CA ARG A 318 -1.92 41.91 -7.58
C ARG A 318 -1.01 42.32 -6.41
N PRO A 319 -0.12 43.31 -6.59
CA PRO A 319 0.76 43.73 -5.50
C PRO A 319 -0.15 44.18 -4.37
N VAL A 320 -0.18 43.38 -3.31
CA VAL A 320 -0.72 43.83 -2.03
C VAL A 320 0.21 44.94 -1.61
N SER A 321 -0.39 46.11 -1.41
CA SER A 321 0.21 47.34 -0.92
C SER A 321 1.33 47.07 0.07
N GLN A 322 2.48 47.71 -0.16
CA GLN A 322 3.62 47.69 0.75
C GLN A 322 3.14 47.88 2.19
N SER A 323 3.25 46.84 3.00
CA SER A 323 3.06 46.96 4.44
C SER A 323 4.14 47.88 4.99
N VAL A 324 3.69 48.98 5.60
CA VAL A 324 4.50 49.97 6.31
C VAL A 324 5.39 49.24 7.33
N GLN A 325 6.69 49.53 7.30
CA GLN A 325 7.62 49.12 8.34
C GLN A 325 7.12 49.69 9.68
N PRO A 326 6.93 48.87 10.73
CA PRO A 326 6.48 49.39 12.02
C PRO A 326 7.52 50.38 12.56
N ASN A 327 7.03 51.49 13.11
CA ASN A 327 7.87 52.56 13.66
C ASN A 327 8.73 52.02 14.82
N SER A 328 9.92 52.58 15.07
CA SER A 328 10.85 52.07 16.11
C SER A 328 10.23 52.06 17.52
N GLU A 329 9.22 52.90 17.75
CA GLU A 329 8.46 52.99 18.98
C GLU A 329 7.57 51.76 19.23
N ASP A 330 6.96 51.19 18.18
CA ASP A 330 6.12 49.97 18.28
C ASP A 330 6.94 48.73 18.64
N LEU A 331 8.17 48.62 18.12
CA LEU A 331 9.07 47.50 18.42
C LEU A 331 9.49 47.49 19.90
N SER A 332 9.81 48.67 20.45
CA SER A 332 10.18 48.83 21.86
C SER A 332 9.06 48.38 22.82
N VAL A 333 7.80 48.72 22.50
CA VAL A 333 6.64 48.27 23.29
C VAL A 333 6.50 46.75 23.22
N LYS A 334 6.57 46.17 22.02
CA LYS A 334 6.42 44.72 21.83
C LYS A 334 7.55 43.92 22.48
N HIS A 335 8.77 44.47 22.53
CA HIS A 335 9.88 43.89 23.27
C HIS A 335 9.60 43.84 24.78
N LYS A 336 9.11 44.94 25.37
CA LYS A 336 8.74 44.98 26.80
C LYS A 336 7.58 44.03 27.12
N ASP A 337 6.55 43.98 26.28
CA ASP A 337 5.42 43.08 26.44
C ASP A 337 5.88 41.61 26.45
N TRP A 338 6.82 41.25 25.57
CA TRP A 338 7.37 39.89 25.51
C TRP A 338 8.16 39.55 26.77
N GLN A 339 9.00 40.48 27.24
CA GLN A 339 9.76 40.31 28.48
C GLN A 339 8.82 40.11 29.69
N GLN A 340 7.78 40.94 29.80
CA GLN A 340 6.79 40.82 30.88
C GLN A 340 6.04 39.48 30.85
N LEU A 341 5.65 39.01 29.66
CA LEU A 341 5.01 37.70 29.52
C LEU A 341 5.95 36.55 29.91
N VAL A 342 7.23 36.63 29.55
CA VAL A 342 8.21 35.60 29.93
C VAL A 342 8.44 35.56 31.44
N HIS A 343 8.48 36.72 32.10
CA HIS A 343 8.52 36.80 33.56
C HIS A 343 7.22 36.28 34.21
N LYS A 344 6.05 36.72 33.71
CA LYS A 344 4.73 36.33 34.22
C LYS A 344 4.52 34.81 34.16
N TYR A 345 4.91 34.17 33.06
CA TYR A 345 4.75 32.73 32.86
C TYR A 345 5.98 31.91 33.27
N GLN A 346 6.96 32.54 33.93
CA GLN A 346 8.19 31.90 34.42
C GLN A 346 8.88 31.01 33.36
N GLY A 347 8.95 31.49 32.11
CA GLY A 347 9.65 30.80 31.05
C GLY A 347 9.11 31.04 29.64
N ILE A 348 10.04 31.06 28.68
CA ILE A 348 9.79 31.35 27.26
C ILE A 348 8.74 30.41 26.66
N LYS A 349 8.79 29.11 27.01
CA LYS A 349 7.86 28.11 26.47
C LYS A 349 6.44 28.33 26.98
N ALA A 350 6.28 28.60 28.27
CA ALA A 350 4.98 28.84 28.87
C ALA A 350 4.38 30.15 28.36
N ALA A 351 5.19 31.22 28.26
CA ALA A 351 4.78 32.48 27.65
C ALA A 351 4.30 32.30 26.20
N ARG A 352 5.04 31.55 25.36
CA ARG A 352 4.63 31.25 23.98
C ARG A 352 3.33 30.43 23.89
N GLN A 353 3.04 29.58 24.86
CA GLN A 353 1.84 28.74 24.89
C GLN A 353 0.60 29.48 25.41
N SER A 354 0.77 30.65 26.02
CA SER A 354 -0.34 31.54 26.36
C SER A 354 -0.95 32.16 25.09
N LEU A 355 -2.24 32.50 25.15
CA LEU A 355 -2.97 33.08 24.04
C LEU A 355 -2.34 34.40 23.55
N GLU A 356 -1.99 35.28 24.49
CA GLU A 356 -1.37 36.59 24.22
C GLU A 356 0.08 36.44 23.75
N GLY A 357 0.86 35.58 24.41
CA GLY A 357 2.28 35.38 24.08
C GLY A 357 2.50 34.61 22.77
N GLY A 358 1.59 33.71 22.38
CA GLY A 358 1.67 33.05 21.07
C GLY A 358 1.49 34.03 19.91
N VAL A 359 0.57 34.99 20.05
CA VAL A 359 0.32 36.04 19.06
C VAL A 359 1.50 37.02 19.01
N LEU A 360 1.98 37.48 20.16
CA LEU A 360 3.10 38.41 20.25
C LEU A 360 4.41 37.79 19.72
N TYR A 361 4.68 36.53 20.07
CA TYR A 361 5.83 35.79 19.55
C TYR A 361 5.80 35.66 18.03
N ALA A 362 4.64 35.34 17.46
CA ALA A 362 4.48 35.22 16.01
C ALA A 362 4.62 36.57 15.29
N TRP A 363 4.26 37.68 15.95
CA TRP A 363 4.45 39.03 15.44
C TRP A 363 5.94 39.42 15.47
N LEU A 364 6.60 39.29 16.63
CA LEU A 364 8.03 39.60 16.78
C LEU A 364 8.91 38.74 15.87
N TYR A 365 8.57 37.45 15.67
CA TYR A 365 9.32 36.60 14.75
C TYR A 365 9.26 37.06 13.28
N ARG A 366 8.22 37.80 12.89
CA ARG A 366 8.05 38.32 11.52
C ARG A 366 8.66 39.70 11.32
N HIS A 367 8.71 40.51 12.39
CA HIS A 367 9.06 41.93 12.31
C HIS A 367 10.40 42.27 12.99
N ASP A 368 10.86 41.49 13.98
CA ASP A 368 12.17 41.61 14.62
C ASP A 368 12.66 40.24 15.14
N ARG A 369 13.02 39.37 14.19
CA ARG A 369 13.43 37.99 14.47
C ARG A 369 14.74 37.91 15.24
N ASP A 370 15.70 38.76 14.88
CA ASP A 370 17.07 38.67 15.38
C ASP A 370 17.11 39.03 16.87
N TRP A 371 16.40 40.08 17.28
CA TRP A 371 16.22 40.41 18.70
C TRP A 371 15.55 39.25 19.46
N LEU A 372 14.43 38.73 18.94
CA LEU A 372 13.65 37.69 19.62
C LEU A 372 14.45 36.40 19.83
N VAL A 373 15.23 35.98 18.83
CA VAL A 373 16.07 34.77 18.92
C VAL A 373 17.21 34.99 19.91
N HIS A 374 17.89 36.13 19.85
CA HIS A 374 19.01 36.45 20.73
C HIS A 374 18.57 36.54 22.20
N TRP A 375 17.50 37.28 22.48
CA TRP A 375 16.98 37.43 23.84
C TRP A 375 16.51 36.09 24.43
N ASN A 376 15.79 35.28 23.64
CA ASN A 376 15.32 33.96 24.09
C ASN A 376 16.47 32.97 24.34
N GLN A 377 17.60 33.08 23.63
CA GLN A 377 18.76 32.23 23.88
C GLN A 377 19.41 32.56 25.24
N GLN A 378 19.48 33.83 25.61
CA GLN A 378 20.06 34.29 26.88
C GLN A 378 19.20 33.95 28.11
N HIS A 379 17.91 33.69 27.92
CA HIS A 379 16.94 33.47 29.00
C HIS A 379 16.37 32.04 29.00
N GLN A 380 17.10 31.07 28.43
CA GLN A 380 16.75 29.66 28.59
C GLN A 380 17.12 29.18 30.00
N GLN A 381 16.15 28.70 30.77
CA GLN A 381 16.46 27.97 32.00
C GLN A 381 17.20 26.67 31.66
N GLU A 382 18.29 26.39 32.37
CA GLU A 382 19.00 25.11 32.32
C GLU A 382 18.02 23.98 32.64
N ARG A 383 17.82 23.08 31.68
CA ARG A 383 16.99 21.88 31.91
C ARG A 383 17.81 20.84 32.64
N LEU A 384 17.34 20.44 33.83
CA LEU A 384 17.64 19.12 34.36
C LEU A 384 17.10 18.07 33.36
N ALA A 385 17.96 17.14 32.95
CA ALA A 385 17.60 16.09 31.99
C ALA A 385 16.42 15.27 32.52
N PRO A 386 15.38 14.99 31.70
CA PRO A 386 14.25 14.18 32.15
C PRO A 386 14.69 12.73 32.40
N ALA A 387 14.14 12.13 33.45
CA ALA A 387 14.40 10.73 33.81
C ALA A 387 14.10 9.77 32.64
N PRO A 388 14.87 8.67 32.49
CA PRO A 388 14.69 7.72 31.40
C PRO A 388 13.29 7.13 31.40
N ARG A 389 12.59 7.30 30.28
CA ARG A 389 11.16 6.97 30.09
C ARG A 389 10.84 5.47 30.11
N VAL A 390 11.84 4.60 30.16
CA VAL A 390 11.69 3.13 30.11
C VAL A 390 12.72 2.48 31.03
N ASP A 391 12.23 1.76 32.05
CA ASP A 391 13.04 0.88 32.88
C ASP A 391 13.29 -0.45 32.14
N TRP A 392 14.48 -0.56 31.54
CA TRP A 392 14.89 -1.75 30.79
C TRP A 392 15.09 -2.97 31.68
N ASN A 393 15.51 -2.81 32.94
CA ASN A 393 15.72 -3.91 33.87
C ASN A 393 14.40 -4.55 34.28
N GLN A 394 13.39 -3.73 34.58
CA GLN A 394 12.05 -4.23 34.87
C GLN A 394 11.46 -4.95 33.66
N ARG A 395 11.63 -4.37 32.46
CA ARG A 395 11.13 -4.96 31.21
C ARG A 395 11.80 -6.29 30.87
N ASP A 396 13.11 -6.40 31.07
CA ASP A 396 13.89 -7.63 30.87
C ASP A 396 13.41 -8.76 31.78
N ARG A 397 13.21 -8.47 33.08
CA ARG A 397 12.68 -9.45 34.06
C ARG A 397 11.27 -9.93 33.69
N ILE A 398 10.38 -9.04 33.26
CA ILE A 398 9.01 -9.40 32.88
C ILE A 398 9.03 -10.28 31.62
N ALA A 399 9.80 -9.88 30.60
CA ALA A 399 9.88 -10.60 29.34
C ALA A 399 10.46 -12.01 29.51
N VAL A 400 11.49 -12.19 30.34
CA VAL A 400 12.05 -13.53 30.63
C VAL A 400 11.04 -14.44 31.32
N ARG A 401 10.29 -13.94 32.30
CA ARG A 401 9.25 -14.76 32.96
C ARG A 401 8.19 -15.22 31.96
N GLN A 402 7.84 -14.39 30.98
CA GLN A 402 6.90 -14.77 29.93
C GLN A 402 7.49 -15.83 29.01
N LEU A 403 8.75 -15.66 28.57
CA LEU A 403 9.45 -16.65 27.74
C LEU A 403 9.55 -18.00 28.45
N LEU A 404 9.93 -18.03 29.74
CA LEU A 404 10.03 -19.28 30.50
C LEU A 404 8.68 -19.99 30.64
N ARG A 405 7.56 -19.27 30.74
CA ARG A 405 6.22 -19.87 30.73
C ARG A 405 5.86 -20.49 29.38
N ILE A 406 6.27 -19.85 28.28
CA ILE A 406 6.10 -20.39 26.93
C ILE A 406 6.94 -21.66 26.79
N ILE A 407 8.22 -21.60 27.15
CA ILE A 407 9.14 -22.75 27.09
C ILE A 407 8.60 -23.94 27.88
N LYS A 408 8.17 -23.72 29.14
CA LYS A 408 7.56 -24.76 29.97
C LYS A 408 6.31 -25.41 29.34
N ARG A 409 5.54 -24.63 28.57
CA ARG A 409 4.37 -25.18 27.84
C ARG A 409 4.80 -26.05 26.67
N LEU A 410 5.90 -25.70 25.99
CA LEU A 410 6.44 -26.49 24.89
C LEU A 410 7.00 -27.83 25.39
N ASP A 411 7.57 -27.89 26.59
CA ASP A 411 8.03 -29.16 27.17
C ASP A 411 6.91 -30.21 27.32
N SER A 412 5.64 -29.78 27.30
CA SER A 412 4.47 -30.67 27.45
C SER A 412 3.97 -31.25 26.12
N SER A 413 4.47 -30.79 24.98
CA SER A 413 4.05 -31.29 23.66
C SER A 413 5.22 -31.22 22.69
N LEU A 414 5.51 -32.33 22.03
CA LEU A 414 6.48 -32.32 20.95
C LEU A 414 5.93 -31.68 19.67
N ASP A 415 4.63 -31.38 19.58
CA ASP A 415 3.99 -30.87 18.38
C ASP A 415 3.98 -29.34 18.31
N HIS A 416 5.10 -28.79 17.84
CA HIS A 416 5.22 -27.37 17.52
C HIS A 416 6.31 -27.10 16.47
N PRO A 417 6.22 -25.97 15.73
CA PRO A 417 7.29 -25.50 14.86
C PRO A 417 8.61 -25.33 15.62
N ARG A 418 9.74 -25.30 14.89
CA ARG A 418 11.05 -25.09 15.51
C ARG A 418 11.06 -23.84 16.38
N ALA A 419 11.42 -24.01 17.65
CA ALA A 419 11.41 -22.94 18.64
C ALA A 419 12.64 -22.02 18.51
N THR A 420 12.76 -21.32 17.38
CA THR A 420 13.85 -20.35 17.15
C THR A 420 13.69 -19.10 18.03
N SER A 421 14.76 -18.33 18.24
CA SER A 421 14.70 -17.09 19.02
C SER A 421 13.64 -16.10 18.48
N SER A 422 13.53 -15.99 17.16
CA SER A 422 12.52 -15.15 16.51
C SER A 422 11.10 -15.69 16.71
N TRP A 423 10.93 -17.01 16.69
CA TRP A 423 9.63 -17.63 16.94
C TRP A 423 9.19 -17.46 18.40
N LEU A 424 10.08 -17.72 19.36
CA LEU A 424 9.84 -17.54 20.80
C LEU A 424 9.47 -16.08 21.13
N LEU A 425 10.18 -15.11 20.55
CA LEU A 425 9.85 -13.69 20.73
C LEU A 425 8.48 -13.33 20.14
N LYS A 426 8.07 -13.91 19.01
CA LYS A 426 6.72 -13.69 18.43
C LYS A 426 5.59 -14.19 19.33
N GLN A 427 5.86 -15.17 20.20
CA GLN A 427 4.88 -15.66 21.17
C GLN A 427 4.70 -14.72 22.38
N THR A 428 5.53 -13.67 22.51
CA THR A 428 5.45 -12.70 23.62
C THR A 428 4.78 -11.39 23.20
N PRO A 429 4.04 -10.73 24.11
CA PRO A 429 3.56 -9.37 23.90
C PRO A 429 4.73 -8.42 23.62
N ASN A 430 4.64 -7.62 22.55
CA ASN A 430 5.69 -6.70 22.12
C ASN A 430 7.00 -7.38 21.64
N GLY A 431 6.95 -8.63 21.17
CA GLY A 431 8.11 -9.37 20.66
C GLY A 431 9.00 -8.61 19.67
N THR A 432 8.40 -7.83 18.76
CA THR A 432 9.13 -6.96 17.81
C THR A 432 9.96 -5.89 18.51
N SER A 433 9.46 -5.33 19.61
CA SER A 433 10.17 -4.34 20.41
C SER A 433 11.33 -4.97 21.19
N LEU A 434 11.14 -6.18 21.72
CA LEU A 434 12.19 -6.92 22.42
C LEU A 434 13.32 -7.29 21.45
N ALA A 435 12.97 -7.81 20.27
CA ALA A 435 13.93 -8.15 19.22
C ALA A 435 14.82 -6.95 18.81
N LYS A 436 14.22 -5.77 18.63
CA LYS A 436 14.94 -4.54 18.26
C LYS A 436 15.84 -3.98 19.37
N ASN A 437 15.58 -4.34 20.63
CA ASN A 437 16.30 -3.79 21.78
C ASN A 437 17.02 -4.88 22.59
N LEU A 438 17.34 -6.02 21.98
CA LEU A 438 17.91 -7.17 22.67
C LEU A 438 19.23 -6.85 23.39
N GLN A 439 20.02 -5.90 22.85
CA GLN A 439 21.24 -5.38 23.46
C GLN A 439 21.02 -4.75 24.86
N LYS A 440 19.77 -4.36 25.19
CA LYS A 440 19.38 -3.76 26.47
C LYS A 440 18.67 -4.76 27.40
N LEU A 441 18.60 -6.03 26.99
CA LEU A 441 17.79 -7.08 27.63
C LEU A 441 18.65 -8.35 27.86
N PRO A 442 19.66 -8.30 28.74
CA PRO A 442 20.61 -9.40 28.93
C PRO A 442 19.97 -10.71 29.38
N LEU A 443 18.92 -10.67 30.23
CA LEU A 443 18.25 -11.88 30.68
C LEU A 443 17.46 -12.53 29.54
N VAL A 444 16.76 -11.74 28.71
CA VAL A 444 16.08 -12.25 27.52
C VAL A 444 17.10 -12.85 26.54
N ALA A 445 18.23 -12.18 26.32
CA ALA A 445 19.28 -12.69 25.43
C ALA A 445 19.82 -14.04 25.91
N LEU A 446 20.11 -14.19 27.22
CA LEU A 446 20.57 -15.45 27.81
C LEU A 446 19.49 -16.55 27.73
N CYS A 447 18.23 -16.22 28.01
CA CYS A 447 17.12 -17.15 27.91
C CYS A 447 16.95 -17.69 26.48
N LEU A 448 16.95 -16.79 25.47
CA LEU A 448 16.88 -17.19 24.08
C LEU A 448 18.08 -18.03 23.66
N LYS A 449 19.30 -17.67 24.08
CA LYS A 449 20.51 -18.46 23.79
C LYS A 449 20.42 -19.88 24.37
N ARG A 450 19.81 -20.05 25.55
CA ARG A 450 19.70 -21.34 26.23
C ARG A 450 18.59 -22.24 25.67
N TYR A 451 17.46 -21.66 25.30
CA TYR A 451 16.23 -22.42 24.99
C TYR A 451 15.78 -22.34 23.52
N SER A 452 16.51 -21.60 22.67
CA SER A 452 16.23 -21.65 21.23
C SER A 452 16.70 -22.98 20.66
N GLU A 453 15.82 -23.64 19.93
CA GLU A 453 16.07 -24.96 19.37
C GLU A 453 17.04 -24.87 18.19
N SER A 454 18.09 -25.70 18.22
CA SER A 454 19.05 -25.84 17.12
C SER A 454 18.40 -26.56 15.92
N VAL A 455 19.12 -26.70 14.79
CA VAL A 455 18.57 -27.45 13.64
C VAL A 455 18.55 -28.94 14.02
N GLU A 456 19.61 -29.36 14.67
CA GLU A 456 19.92 -30.70 15.14
C GLU A 456 18.84 -31.17 16.13
N ASP A 457 18.60 -30.41 17.19
CA ASP A 457 17.57 -30.72 18.21
C ASP A 457 16.17 -30.81 17.59
N TYR A 458 15.86 -29.93 16.64
CA TYR A 458 14.56 -29.95 15.96
C TYR A 458 14.37 -31.20 15.10
N GLN A 459 15.41 -31.62 14.40
CA GLN A 459 15.38 -32.85 13.61
C GLN A 459 15.26 -34.08 14.52
N ILE A 460 16.03 -34.13 15.61
CA ILE A 460 15.94 -35.18 16.64
C ILE A 460 14.51 -35.26 17.19
N ARG A 461 13.91 -34.14 17.59
CA ARG A 461 12.54 -34.10 18.11
C ARG A 461 11.52 -34.65 17.09
N ARG A 462 11.64 -34.29 15.81
CA ARG A 462 10.76 -34.80 14.75
C ARG A 462 10.95 -36.30 14.51
N ILE A 463 12.17 -36.81 14.63
CA ILE A 463 12.43 -38.27 14.58
C ILE A 463 11.76 -38.95 15.77
N SER A 464 11.88 -38.39 16.99
CA SER A 464 11.22 -38.92 18.19
C SER A 464 9.70 -38.95 18.05
N GLN A 465 9.10 -37.88 17.51
CA GLN A 465 7.65 -37.84 17.22
C GLN A 465 7.23 -38.92 16.22
N ALA A 466 7.98 -39.05 15.12
CA ALA A 466 7.73 -40.05 14.09
C ALA A 466 7.82 -41.47 14.65
N PHE A 467 8.81 -41.74 15.51
CA PHE A 467 8.97 -43.02 16.18
C PHE A 467 7.82 -43.34 17.13
N ILE A 468 7.47 -42.42 18.04
CA ILE A 468 6.36 -42.60 18.99
C ILE A 468 5.06 -42.89 18.23
N LYS A 469 4.79 -42.13 17.18
CA LYS A 469 3.60 -42.31 16.34
C LYS A 469 3.57 -43.70 15.70
N LEU A 470 4.66 -44.13 15.06
CA LEU A 470 4.70 -45.43 14.38
C LEU A 470 4.59 -46.61 15.37
N LYS A 471 5.16 -46.48 16.58
CA LYS A 471 5.00 -47.47 17.65
C LYS A 471 3.56 -47.54 18.17
N GLN A 472 2.87 -46.40 18.29
CA GLN A 472 1.45 -46.36 18.69
C GLN A 472 0.52 -46.97 17.63
N GLU A 473 0.88 -46.85 16.36
CA GLU A 473 0.12 -47.39 15.21
C GLU A 473 0.47 -48.87 14.91
N ASP A 474 1.32 -49.52 15.71
CA ASP A 474 1.84 -50.89 15.53
C ASP A 474 2.43 -51.15 14.13
N VAL A 475 3.08 -50.13 13.56
CA VAL A 475 3.67 -50.20 12.22
C VAL A 475 5.15 -50.59 12.33
N GLU A 476 5.58 -51.55 11.51
CA GLU A 476 6.98 -51.94 11.38
C GLU A 476 7.88 -50.71 11.17
N LEU A 477 8.87 -50.58 12.06
CA LEU A 477 9.84 -49.50 11.99
C LEU A 477 10.83 -49.80 10.86
N ARG A 478 10.93 -48.87 9.89
CA ARG A 478 11.96 -48.90 8.85
C ARG A 478 12.54 -47.51 8.69
N ARG A 479 13.84 -47.43 8.43
CA ARG A 479 14.58 -46.17 8.25
C ARG A 479 13.89 -45.17 7.30
N TRP A 480 13.45 -45.63 6.13
CA TRP A 480 12.79 -44.76 5.14
C TRP A 480 11.42 -44.24 5.61
N ARG A 481 10.72 -45.02 6.44
CA ARG A 481 9.39 -44.69 6.97
C ARG A 481 9.49 -43.68 8.11
N LEU A 482 10.49 -43.81 8.97
CA LEU A 482 10.84 -42.80 9.99
C LEU A 482 11.19 -41.46 9.35
N LEU A 483 12.06 -41.44 8.34
CA LEU A 483 12.41 -40.21 7.61
C LEU A 483 11.18 -39.56 6.96
N ARG A 484 10.32 -40.36 6.32
CA ARG A 484 9.10 -39.86 5.69
C ARG A 484 8.12 -39.27 6.71
N SER A 485 7.87 -39.98 7.82
CA SER A 485 6.98 -39.53 8.89
C SER A 485 7.52 -38.29 9.61
N ALA A 486 8.84 -38.24 9.86
CA ALA A 486 9.53 -37.08 10.39
C ALA A 486 9.66 -35.93 9.38
N THR A 487 9.23 -36.12 8.12
CA THR A 487 9.35 -35.15 7.01
C THR A 487 10.79 -34.66 6.80
N LEU A 488 11.76 -35.57 6.87
CA LEU A 488 13.19 -35.36 6.67
C LEU A 488 13.69 -36.07 5.40
N SER A 489 14.68 -35.47 4.73
CA SER A 489 15.36 -36.06 3.57
C SER A 489 16.78 -36.49 3.93
N LYS A 490 17.34 -37.44 3.16
CA LYS A 490 18.69 -37.96 3.40
C LYS A 490 19.78 -36.90 3.23
N GLU A 491 19.52 -35.88 2.40
CA GLU A 491 20.49 -34.83 2.04
C GLU A 491 20.50 -33.67 3.05
N ARG A 492 19.47 -33.55 3.89
CA ARG A 492 19.29 -32.41 4.81
C ARG A 492 19.32 -32.80 6.29
N ILE A 493 19.50 -34.08 6.59
CA ILE A 493 19.66 -34.56 7.96
C ILE A 493 21.05 -34.15 8.48
N THR A 494 21.07 -33.62 9.70
CA THR A 494 22.29 -33.26 10.43
C THR A 494 22.99 -34.52 10.93
N GLU A 495 24.29 -34.45 11.20
CA GLU A 495 25.07 -35.61 11.64
C GLU A 495 24.56 -36.16 12.98
N GLU A 496 24.19 -35.28 13.91
CA GLU A 496 23.64 -35.61 15.22
C GLU A 496 22.27 -36.29 15.09
N ALA A 497 21.38 -35.74 14.25
CA ALA A 497 20.09 -36.36 13.99
C ALA A 497 20.22 -37.69 13.25
N GLN A 498 21.25 -37.84 12.41
CA GLN A 498 21.56 -39.08 11.70
C GLN A 498 22.02 -40.18 12.66
N ARG A 499 22.91 -39.86 13.61
CA ARG A 499 23.32 -40.78 14.69
C ARG A 499 22.13 -41.17 15.57
N PHE A 500 21.29 -40.20 15.95
CA PHE A 500 20.07 -40.48 16.73
C PHE A 500 19.09 -41.39 15.97
N LEU A 501 18.87 -41.14 14.68
CA LEU A 501 18.03 -41.99 13.83
C LEU A 501 18.52 -43.44 13.78
N GLU A 502 19.85 -43.64 13.76
CA GLU A 502 20.46 -44.97 13.75
C GLU A 502 20.31 -45.69 15.10
N MET A 503 20.44 -44.98 16.22
CA MET A 503 20.15 -45.55 17.55
C MET A 503 18.70 -46.01 17.67
N VAL A 504 17.75 -45.20 17.19
CA VAL A 504 16.30 -45.45 17.35
C VAL A 504 15.78 -46.59 16.46
N TYR A 505 16.50 -46.92 15.38
CA TYR A 505 16.15 -48.02 14.46
C TYR A 505 17.05 -49.25 14.62
N GLY A 506 18.23 -49.12 15.26
CA GLY A 506 19.26 -50.15 15.37
C GLY A 506 19.22 -51.02 16.63
N GLU A 507 18.22 -50.87 17.51
CA GLU A 507 17.94 -51.85 18.58
C GLU A 507 17.04 -52.97 18.04
N GLU A 508 17.66 -53.98 17.44
CA GLU A 508 17.16 -55.38 17.36
C GLU A 508 18.16 -56.31 18.05
#